data_AF-X1PLH8-F1
#
_entry.id   AF-X1PLH8-F1
#
_cell.length_a   1.000
_cell.length_b   1.000
_cell.length_c   1.000
_cell.angle_alpha   90.00
_cell.angle_beta   90.00
_cell.angle_gamma   90.00
#
_symmetry.space_group_name_H-M   'P 1'
#
loop_
_entity.id
_entity.type
_entity.pdbx_description
1 polymer ?
#
loop_
_entity_poly.entity_id
_entity_poly.type
_entity_poly.pdbx_seq_one_letter_code
_entity_poly.pdbx_strand_id
1 'polypeptide(L)'
;AVEAALEGKTDALVINSTSRLMANKETIEKLEGRVNFICMDKTEPLVDNPPRAESKFQGVRGRLVEFVKTENKYAPLAWKLLGKTLIVDSIDAGIELTERIGEKYQFVTLKGELLSADGAIKLGPLGKTTGLISRKSRLLQLQETISNITSEITSIEGQIESYSFCTDCDICSSSRSISLVINGCSSLNCFIFCL
;
A
#
# COMPACT_ATOMS: atom_id res chain seq x y z
N ALA A 1 -6.44 11.88 -0.84
CA ALA A 1 -6.10 11.95 -2.29
C ALA A 1 -6.57 10.71 -3.07
N VAL A 2 -5.92 9.53 -2.95
CA VAL A 2 -6.23 8.34 -3.78
C VAL A 2 -7.71 7.94 -3.70
N GLU A 3 -8.24 7.89 -2.48
CA GLU A 3 -9.64 7.51 -2.24
C GLU A 3 -10.64 8.48 -2.87
N ALA A 4 -10.36 9.79 -2.80
CA ALA A 4 -11.19 10.81 -3.43
C ALA A 4 -11.14 10.69 -4.97
N ALA A 5 -9.97 10.44 -5.55
CA ALA A 5 -9.82 10.28 -7.00
C ALA A 5 -10.53 9.03 -7.55
N LEU A 6 -10.61 7.95 -6.76
CA LEU A 6 -11.28 6.71 -7.11
C LEU A 6 -12.75 6.66 -6.68
N GLU A 7 -13.28 7.73 -6.11
CA GLU A 7 -14.66 7.76 -5.63
C GLU A 7 -15.65 7.38 -6.75
N GLY A 8 -16.55 6.45 -6.45
CA GLY A 8 -17.50 5.87 -7.42
C GLY A 8 -16.92 4.78 -8.33
N LYS A 9 -15.62 4.50 -8.22
CA LYS A 9 -14.93 3.41 -8.95
C LYS A 9 -14.30 2.36 -8.02
N THR A 10 -14.25 2.62 -6.71
CA THR A 10 -13.65 1.72 -5.71
C THR A 10 -14.26 0.32 -5.68
N ASP A 11 -15.57 0.21 -5.95
CA ASP A 11 -16.32 -1.05 -5.91
C ASP A 11 -16.45 -1.70 -7.31
N ALA A 12 -15.72 -1.20 -8.30
CA ALA A 12 -15.80 -1.72 -9.65
C ALA A 12 -15.06 -3.06 -9.79
N LEU A 13 -15.67 -4.01 -10.49
CA LEU A 13 -15.09 -5.31 -10.77
C LEU A 13 -14.20 -5.23 -12.02
N VAL A 14 -12.93 -5.59 -11.86
CA VAL A 14 -11.96 -5.63 -12.96
C VAL A 14 -12.06 -6.98 -13.68
N ILE A 15 -12.22 -6.96 -14.99
CA ILE A 15 -12.30 -8.17 -15.83
C ILE A 15 -11.31 -8.12 -16.99
N ASN A 16 -10.81 -9.30 -17.37
CA ASN A 16 -9.79 -9.40 -18.42
C ASN A 16 -10.37 -9.31 -19.84
N SER A 17 -11.64 -9.69 -20.04
CA SER A 17 -12.24 -9.81 -21.38
C SER A 17 -13.71 -9.44 -21.36
N THR A 18 -14.07 -8.46 -22.18
CA THR A 18 -15.45 -7.99 -22.36
C THR A 18 -16.31 -9.09 -22.98
N SER A 19 -15.79 -9.83 -23.95
CA SER A 19 -16.55 -10.89 -24.63
C SER A 19 -16.96 -12.01 -23.68
N ARG A 20 -16.07 -12.41 -22.75
CA ARG A 20 -16.39 -13.39 -21.71
C ARG A 20 -17.48 -12.92 -20.76
N LEU A 21 -17.47 -11.64 -20.36
CA LEU A 21 -18.56 -11.07 -19.55
C LEU A 21 -19.89 -11.15 -20.29
N MET A 22 -19.92 -10.71 -21.55
CA MET A 22 -21.15 -10.66 -22.35
C MET A 22 -21.68 -12.04 -22.74
N ALA A 23 -20.83 -13.08 -22.78
CA ALA A 23 -21.25 -14.46 -22.98
C ALA A 23 -22.00 -15.04 -21.77
N ASN A 24 -21.70 -14.58 -20.56
CA ASN A 24 -22.30 -15.05 -19.30
C ASN A 24 -23.55 -14.23 -18.93
N LYS A 25 -24.52 -14.15 -19.83
CA LYS A 25 -25.76 -13.38 -19.61
C LYS A 25 -26.54 -13.82 -18.37
N GLU A 26 -26.57 -15.13 -18.11
CA GLU A 26 -27.27 -15.69 -16.96
C GLU A 26 -26.73 -15.15 -15.62
N THR A 27 -25.42 -14.92 -15.51
CA THR A 27 -24.80 -14.34 -14.31
C THR A 27 -25.14 -12.87 -14.16
N ILE A 28 -25.24 -12.13 -15.27
CA ILE A 28 -25.58 -10.70 -15.28
C ILE A 28 -27.05 -10.49 -14.89
N GLU A 29 -27.96 -11.35 -15.37
CA GLU A 29 -29.39 -11.28 -15.06
C GLU A 29 -29.70 -11.58 -13.58
N LYS A 30 -28.83 -12.35 -12.91
CA LYS A 30 -28.94 -12.64 -11.47
C LYS A 30 -28.43 -11.51 -10.58
N LEU A 31 -27.91 -10.41 -11.14
CA LEU A 31 -27.42 -9.28 -10.34
C LEU A 31 -28.60 -8.52 -9.72
N GLU A 32 -28.65 -8.47 -8.39
CA GLU A 32 -29.69 -7.77 -7.62
C GLU A 32 -29.48 -6.25 -7.57
N GLY A 33 -28.45 -5.73 -8.24
CA GLY A 33 -28.09 -4.32 -8.21
C GLY A 33 -27.13 -3.93 -9.32
N ARG A 34 -26.82 -2.63 -9.39
CA ARG A 34 -25.88 -2.09 -10.38
C ARG A 34 -24.45 -2.45 -9.97
N VAL A 35 -23.75 -3.12 -10.87
CA VAL A 35 -22.33 -3.45 -10.73
C VAL A 35 -21.56 -2.74 -11.84
N ASN A 36 -20.50 -2.03 -11.46
CA ASN A 36 -19.62 -1.37 -12.42
C ASN A 36 -18.48 -2.33 -12.80
N PHE A 37 -18.25 -2.52 -14.10
CA PHE A 37 -17.19 -3.38 -14.61
C PHE A 37 -16.14 -2.56 -15.35
N ILE A 38 -14.86 -2.80 -15.04
CA ILE A 38 -13.74 -2.22 -15.77
C ILE A 38 -13.06 -3.30 -16.59
N CYS A 39 -13.13 -3.15 -17.91
CA CYS A 39 -12.61 -4.12 -18.88
C CYS A 39 -11.16 -3.81 -19.24
N MET A 40 -10.24 -4.72 -18.92
CA MET A 40 -8.80 -4.56 -19.18
C MET A 40 -8.46 -4.65 -20.67
N ASP A 41 -9.17 -5.47 -21.44
CA ASP A 41 -9.04 -5.58 -22.90
C ASP A 41 -9.41 -4.29 -23.65
N LYS A 42 -10.16 -3.39 -23.01
CA LYS A 42 -10.52 -2.06 -23.52
C LYS A 42 -9.76 -0.92 -22.82
N THR A 43 -8.68 -1.24 -22.12
CA THR A 43 -7.85 -0.22 -21.48
C THR A 43 -6.82 0.26 -22.48
N GLU A 44 -7.13 1.39 -23.11
CA GLU A 44 -6.19 2.05 -24.00
C GLU A 44 -5.03 2.65 -23.18
N PRO A 45 -3.79 2.58 -23.70
CA PRO A 45 -2.67 3.26 -23.09
C PRO A 45 -2.98 4.76 -23.05
N LEU A 46 -2.69 5.39 -21.91
CA LEU A 46 -2.83 6.82 -21.77
C LEU A 46 -1.83 7.51 -22.70
N VAL A 47 -2.30 7.98 -23.86
CA VAL A 47 -1.55 8.90 -24.70
C VAL A 47 -1.79 10.29 -24.13
N ASP A 48 -0.85 10.72 -23.30
CA ASP A 48 -0.87 12.06 -22.75
C ASP A 48 0.28 12.87 -23.33
N ASN A 49 -0.01 14.13 -23.61
CA ASN A 49 1.02 15.12 -23.90
C ASN A 49 1.00 16.06 -22.70
N PRO A 50 1.68 15.71 -21.59
CA PRO A 50 1.70 16.54 -20.40
C PRO A 50 1.95 17.98 -20.82
N PRO A 51 1.17 18.96 -20.34
CA PRO A 51 1.64 20.33 -20.40
C PRO A 51 3.03 20.29 -19.75
N ARG A 52 4.05 20.71 -20.52
CA ARG A 52 5.50 20.51 -20.34
C ARG A 52 6.06 21.18 -19.06
N ALA A 53 5.37 21.00 -17.95
CA ALA A 53 5.22 21.97 -16.88
C ALA A 53 4.72 21.33 -15.57
N GLU A 54 4.77 19.99 -15.41
CA GLU A 54 4.64 19.37 -14.08
C GLU A 54 5.66 19.97 -13.08
N SER A 55 6.76 20.55 -13.58
CA SER A 55 7.77 21.30 -12.81
C SER A 55 7.67 22.83 -12.90
N LYS A 56 6.72 23.40 -13.64
CA LYS A 56 6.62 24.88 -13.82
C LYS A 56 5.45 25.50 -13.05
N PHE A 57 4.48 24.70 -12.64
CA PHE A 57 3.34 25.20 -11.87
C PHE A 57 3.62 25.04 -10.38
N GLN A 58 3.73 26.18 -9.67
CA GLN A 58 3.76 26.16 -8.20
C GLN A 58 2.48 25.51 -7.68
N GLY A 59 2.62 24.64 -6.68
CA GLY A 59 1.50 23.98 -6.02
C GLY A 59 1.10 22.62 -6.60
N VAL A 60 1.74 22.15 -7.69
CA VAL A 60 1.56 20.77 -8.22
C VAL A 60 2.68 19.88 -7.68
N ARG A 61 2.31 18.74 -7.08
CA ARG A 61 3.27 17.76 -6.55
C ARG A 61 3.64 16.65 -7.54
N GLY A 62 2.79 16.41 -8.54
CA GLY A 62 2.97 15.36 -9.54
C GLY A 62 1.66 14.63 -9.84
N ARG A 63 1.74 13.56 -10.63
CA ARG A 63 0.58 12.73 -10.97
C ARG A 63 0.29 11.75 -9.85
N LEU A 64 -0.98 11.56 -9.52
CA LEU A 64 -1.39 10.66 -8.45
C LEU A 64 -0.93 9.21 -8.69
N VAL A 65 -0.90 8.75 -9.95
CA VAL A 65 -0.45 7.40 -10.31
C VAL A 65 1.00 7.11 -9.90
N GLU A 66 1.87 8.13 -9.85
CA GLU A 66 3.29 7.99 -9.49
C GLU A 66 3.48 7.69 -8.00
N PHE A 67 2.47 8.01 -7.19
CA PHE A 67 2.46 7.77 -5.75
C PHE A 67 1.73 6.47 -5.37
N VAL A 68 1.31 5.65 -6.36
CA VAL A 68 0.60 4.39 -6.13
C VAL A 68 1.44 3.22 -6.63
N LYS A 69 1.58 2.18 -5.79
CA LYS A 69 2.22 0.92 -6.16
C LYS A 69 1.18 -0.06 -6.68
N THR A 70 1.42 -0.62 -7.87
CA THR A 70 0.55 -1.65 -8.48
C THR A 70 1.37 -2.78 -9.08
N GLU A 71 0.82 -3.98 -9.14
CA GLU A 71 1.42 -5.07 -9.92
C GLU A 71 1.50 -4.71 -11.41
N ASN A 72 2.55 -5.16 -12.10
CA ASN A 72 2.83 -4.75 -13.48
C ASN A 72 1.68 -5.05 -14.45
N LYS A 73 0.97 -6.19 -14.25
CA LYS A 73 -0.22 -6.56 -15.04
C LYS A 73 -1.37 -5.53 -14.95
N TYR A 74 -1.43 -4.73 -13.90
CA TYR A 74 -2.47 -3.72 -13.68
C TYR A 74 -1.97 -2.29 -13.94
N ALA A 75 -0.71 -2.09 -14.34
CA ALA A 75 -0.17 -0.77 -14.61
C ALA A 75 -1.01 0.01 -15.64
N PRO A 76 -1.45 -0.55 -16.78
CA PRO A 76 -2.29 0.18 -17.74
C PRO A 76 -3.60 0.67 -17.11
N LEU A 77 -4.21 -0.13 -16.24
CA LEU A 77 -5.42 0.22 -15.52
C LEU A 77 -5.18 1.36 -14.52
N ALA A 78 -4.06 1.32 -13.78
CA ALA A 78 -3.68 2.38 -12.86
C ALA A 78 -3.49 3.73 -13.60
N TRP A 79 -2.81 3.71 -14.75
CA TRP A 79 -2.63 4.88 -15.60
C TRP A 79 -3.95 5.41 -16.16
N LYS A 80 -4.88 4.53 -16.56
CA LYS A 80 -6.21 4.94 -17.01
C LYS A 80 -7.02 5.61 -15.90
N LEU A 81 -6.94 5.11 -14.66
CA LEU A 81 -7.73 5.60 -13.55
C LEU A 81 -7.16 6.87 -12.90
N LEU A 82 -5.83 6.94 -12.77
CA LEU A 82 -5.15 7.96 -11.96
C LEU A 82 -4.13 8.80 -12.74
N GLY A 83 -3.83 8.46 -14.00
CA GLY A 83 -2.78 9.11 -14.77
C GLY A 83 -3.13 10.53 -15.23
N LYS A 84 -4.42 10.90 -15.23
CA LYS A 84 -4.92 12.27 -15.47
C LYS A 84 -5.29 13.01 -14.18
N THR A 85 -4.91 12.48 -13.02
CA THR A 85 -5.19 13.12 -11.73
C THR A 85 -3.90 13.71 -11.17
N LEU A 86 -3.87 15.02 -10.96
CA LEU A 86 -2.75 15.76 -10.41
C LEU A 86 -2.96 16.05 -8.93
N ILE A 87 -1.90 15.90 -8.13
CA ILE A 87 -1.93 16.27 -6.72
C ILE A 87 -1.57 17.75 -6.60
N VAL A 88 -2.45 18.51 -5.94
CA VAL A 88 -2.27 19.94 -5.70
C VAL A 88 -2.29 20.27 -4.20
N ASP A 89 -1.67 21.37 -3.80
CA ASP A 89 -1.66 21.82 -2.41
C ASP A 89 -3.03 22.34 -1.95
N SER A 90 -3.78 23.02 -2.82
CA SER A 90 -5.15 23.52 -2.57
C SER A 90 -6.06 23.38 -3.80
N ILE A 91 -7.37 23.41 -3.59
CA ILE A 91 -8.35 23.43 -4.70
C ILE A 91 -8.26 24.71 -5.51
N ASP A 92 -7.99 25.85 -4.87
CA ASP A 92 -7.81 27.13 -5.56
C ASP A 92 -6.70 27.04 -6.62
N ALA A 93 -5.57 26.40 -6.27
CA ALA A 93 -4.49 26.15 -7.23
C ALA A 93 -4.96 25.24 -8.39
N GLY A 94 -5.80 24.23 -8.11
CA GLY A 94 -6.39 23.39 -9.15
C GLY A 94 -7.31 24.17 -10.11
N ILE A 95 -8.09 25.12 -9.60
CA ILE A 95 -8.96 26.00 -10.39
C ILE A 95 -8.11 26.88 -11.31
N GLU A 96 -7.11 27.58 -10.77
CA GLU A 96 -6.18 28.40 -11.58
C GLU A 96 -5.47 27.60 -12.66
N LEU A 97 -5.11 26.34 -12.36
CA LEU A 97 -4.47 25.46 -13.33
C LEU A 97 -5.41 25.05 -14.45
N THR A 98 -6.69 24.80 -14.13
CA THR A 98 -7.71 24.43 -15.12
C THR A 98 -7.84 25.48 -16.21
N GLU A 99 -7.78 26.77 -15.84
CA GLU A 99 -7.81 27.88 -16.80
C GLU A 99 -6.58 27.90 -17.73
N ARG A 100 -5.42 27.43 -17.25
CA ARG A 100 -4.14 27.47 -17.99
C ARG A 100 -3.92 26.25 -18.88
N ILE A 101 -4.27 25.05 -18.41
CA ILE A 101 -4.00 23.78 -19.10
C ILE A 101 -5.26 23.16 -19.73
N GLY A 102 -6.43 23.75 -19.46
CA GLY A 102 -7.73 23.28 -19.90
C GLY A 102 -8.31 22.16 -19.05
N GLU A 103 -9.57 21.84 -19.32
CA GLU A 103 -10.43 20.84 -18.66
C GLU A 103 -10.06 19.38 -19.02
N LYS A 104 -8.77 19.04 -19.00
CA LYS A 104 -8.27 17.69 -19.35
C LYS A 104 -7.87 16.86 -18.14
N TYR A 105 -7.58 17.51 -17.02
CA TYR A 105 -7.03 16.89 -15.82
C TYR A 105 -7.98 17.05 -14.64
N GLN A 106 -7.87 16.11 -13.72
CA GLN A 106 -8.48 16.18 -12.41
C GLN A 106 -7.43 16.67 -11.42
N PHE A 107 -7.84 17.44 -10.41
CA PHE A 107 -6.95 17.93 -9.37
C PHE A 107 -7.47 17.45 -8.02
N VAL A 108 -6.56 16.91 -7.21
CA VAL A 108 -6.91 16.39 -5.88
C VAL A 108 -5.97 16.94 -4.83
N THR A 109 -6.50 17.36 -3.69
CA THR A 109 -5.69 17.77 -2.55
C THR A 109 -5.33 16.58 -1.67
N LEU A 110 -4.31 16.74 -0.83
CA LEU A 110 -3.97 15.74 0.19
C LEU A 110 -5.14 15.48 1.15
N LYS A 111 -5.94 16.52 1.42
CA LYS A 111 -7.16 16.46 2.26
C LYS A 111 -8.29 15.64 1.62
N GLY A 112 -8.22 15.37 0.32
CA GLY A 112 -9.23 14.60 -0.40
C GLY A 112 -10.32 15.43 -1.05
N GLU A 113 -10.12 16.74 -1.20
CA GLU A 113 -10.96 17.57 -2.07
C GLU A 113 -10.60 17.26 -3.53
N LEU A 114 -11.60 17.26 -4.42
CA LEU A 114 -11.43 16.87 -5.82
C LEU A 114 -12.08 17.90 -6.75
N LEU A 115 -11.32 18.40 -7.71
CA LEU A 115 -11.82 19.09 -8.90
C LEU A 115 -11.73 18.12 -10.08
N SER A 116 -12.86 17.85 -10.71
CA SER A 116 -12.98 16.91 -11.82
C SER A 116 -12.74 17.62 -13.15
N ALA A 117 -12.39 16.85 -14.18
CA ALA A 117 -12.09 17.41 -15.51
C ALA A 117 -13.33 17.99 -16.21
N ASP A 118 -14.54 17.66 -15.75
CA ASP A 118 -15.81 18.25 -16.19
C ASP A 118 -16.21 19.50 -15.38
N GLY A 119 -15.29 20.03 -14.56
CA GLY A 119 -15.53 21.19 -13.70
C GLY A 119 -16.28 20.87 -12.40
N ALA A 120 -16.64 19.61 -12.14
CA ALA A 120 -17.33 19.25 -10.90
C ALA A 120 -16.37 19.28 -9.70
N ILE A 121 -16.74 20.05 -8.66
CA ILE A 121 -15.97 20.15 -7.41
C ILE A 121 -16.65 19.32 -6.32
N LYS A 122 -15.85 18.51 -5.62
CA LYS A 122 -16.27 17.73 -4.45
C LYS A 122 -15.46 18.16 -3.23
N LEU A 123 -16.16 18.68 -2.24
CA LEU A 123 -15.61 19.15 -0.97
C LEU A 123 -16.29 18.44 0.19
N GLY A 124 -15.59 18.35 1.33
CA GLY A 124 -16.08 17.72 2.54
C GLY A 124 -15.48 16.35 2.80
N PRO A 125 -15.76 15.77 3.97
CA PRO A 125 -15.19 14.49 4.36
C PRO A 125 -15.73 13.36 3.49
N LEU A 126 -14.84 12.43 3.14
CA LEU A 126 -15.22 11.19 2.46
C LEU A 126 -16.21 10.41 3.33
N GLY A 127 -17.35 10.04 2.75
CA GLY A 127 -18.42 9.34 3.45
C GLY A 127 -17.98 7.99 4.03
N LYS A 128 -18.74 7.47 5.02
CA LYS A 128 -18.41 6.20 5.70
C LYS A 128 -18.28 5.01 4.72
N THR A 129 -18.95 5.04 3.57
CA THR A 129 -18.96 3.96 2.58
C THR A 129 -17.76 4.00 1.62
N THR A 130 -17.10 5.14 1.42
CA THR A 130 -15.98 5.29 0.47
C THR A 130 -14.61 4.94 1.08
N GLY A 131 -14.55 4.84 2.41
CA GLY A 131 -13.39 4.51 3.25
C GLY A 131 -12.71 3.15 3.07
N LEU A 132 -13.02 2.37 2.03
CA LEU A 132 -12.50 1.00 1.88
C LEU A 132 -10.97 0.96 1.75
N ILE A 133 -10.40 1.90 1.00
CA ILE A 133 -8.95 1.98 0.79
C ILE A 133 -8.25 2.37 2.10
N SER A 134 -8.73 3.42 2.78
CA SER A 134 -8.21 3.83 4.09
C SER A 134 -8.28 2.70 5.13
N ARG A 135 -9.40 1.98 5.21
CA ARG A 135 -9.56 0.82 6.11
C ARG A 135 -8.59 -0.30 5.79
N LYS A 136 -8.45 -0.68 4.52
CA LYS A 136 -7.51 -1.72 4.08
C LYS A 136 -6.07 -1.32 4.40
N SER A 137 -5.70 -0.08 4.15
CA SER A 137 -4.37 0.44 4.50
C SER A 137 -4.11 0.35 6.00
N ARG A 138 -5.09 0.74 6.82
CA ARG A 138 -4.98 0.64 8.29
C ARG A 138 -4.83 -0.81 8.75
N LEU A 139 -5.56 -1.74 8.14
CA LEU A 139 -5.43 -3.17 8.44
C LEU A 139 -4.01 -3.69 8.13
N LEU A 140 -3.46 -3.34 6.97
CA LEU A 140 -2.10 -3.74 6.59
C LEU A 140 -1.05 -3.16 7.55
N GLN A 141 -1.16 -1.89 7.94
CA GLN A 141 -0.27 -1.27 8.91
C GLN A 141 -0.33 -1.96 10.28
N LEU A 142 -1.54 -2.34 10.73
CA LEU A 142 -1.70 -3.07 11.98
C LEU A 142 -1.10 -4.47 11.90
N GLN A 143 -1.25 -5.18 10.78
CA GLN A 143 -0.64 -6.49 10.55
C GLN A 143 0.90 -6.41 10.54
N GLU A 144 1.47 -5.40 9.89
CA GLU A 144 2.91 -5.14 9.90
C GLU A 144 3.40 -4.83 11.31
N THR A 145 2.66 -4.01 12.06
CA THR A 145 2.97 -3.70 13.46
C THR A 145 2.97 -4.96 14.33
N ILE A 146 1.97 -5.83 14.18
CA ILE A 146 1.90 -7.11 14.90
C ILE A 146 3.10 -8.00 14.54
N SER A 147 3.45 -8.11 13.26
CA SER A 147 4.60 -8.90 12.79
C SER A 147 5.92 -8.39 13.38
N ASN A 148 6.10 -7.07 13.42
CA ASN A 148 7.31 -6.45 13.97
C ASN A 148 7.42 -6.70 15.47
N ILE A 149 6.34 -6.46 16.22
CA ILE A 149 6.29 -6.74 17.67
C ILE A 149 6.54 -8.22 17.95
N THR A 150 5.97 -9.12 17.14
CA THR A 150 6.19 -10.58 17.31
C THR A 150 7.65 -10.94 17.07
N SER A 151 8.32 -10.30 16.10
CA SER A 151 9.75 -10.51 15.83
C SER A 151 10.64 -9.92 16.94
N GLU A 152 10.23 -8.81 17.54
CA GLU A 152 10.91 -8.25 18.72
C GLU A 152 10.76 -9.16 19.93
N ILE A 153 9.56 -9.71 20.18
CA ILE A 153 9.31 -10.67 21.27
C ILE A 153 10.20 -11.89 21.09
N THR A 154 10.23 -12.52 19.91
CA THR A 154 11.06 -13.70 19.68
C THR A 154 12.56 -13.40 19.80
N SER A 155 13.00 -12.20 19.40
CA SER A 155 14.39 -11.77 19.60
C SER A 155 14.72 -11.62 21.09
N ILE A 156 13.82 -11.03 21.88
CA ILE A 156 14.01 -10.86 23.33
C ILE A 156 13.94 -12.21 24.05
N GLU A 157 13.02 -13.10 23.68
CA GLU A 157 12.93 -14.46 24.22
C GLU A 157 14.20 -15.26 23.94
N GLY A 158 14.73 -15.18 22.72
CA GLY A 158 16.02 -15.80 22.38
C GLY A 158 17.20 -15.23 23.17
N GLN A 159 17.17 -13.93 23.50
CA GLN A 159 18.17 -13.33 24.39
C GLN A 159 18.01 -13.87 25.82
N ILE A 160 16.79 -13.97 26.36
CA ILE A 160 16.54 -14.52 27.69
C ILE A 160 17.01 -15.98 27.77
N GLU A 161 16.73 -16.80 26.76
CA GLU A 161 17.21 -18.19 26.70
C GLU A 161 18.74 -18.26 26.67
N SER A 162 19.40 -17.32 25.98
CA SER A 162 20.87 -17.23 25.98
C SER A 162 21.46 -16.81 27.33
N TYR A 163 20.74 -16.01 28.14
CA TYR A 163 21.15 -15.66 29.50
C TYR A 163 20.88 -16.78 30.51
N SER A 164 19.78 -17.52 30.37
CA SER A 164 19.44 -18.65 31.26
C SER A 164 20.44 -19.81 31.17
N PHE A 165 21.05 -20.04 30.01
CA PHE A 165 22.15 -21.02 29.86
C PHE A 165 23.41 -20.65 30.66
N CYS A 166 23.57 -19.39 31.07
CA CYS A 166 24.72 -18.96 31.88
C CYS A 166 24.49 -19.16 33.38
N THR A 167 23.23 -19.12 33.85
CA THR A 167 22.88 -19.27 35.28
C THR A 167 22.88 -20.72 35.79
N ASP A 168 22.86 -21.72 34.90
CA ASP A 168 23.02 -23.13 35.30
C ASP A 168 24.49 -23.56 35.49
N CYS A 169 25.46 -22.63 35.35
CA CYS A 169 26.87 -22.86 35.68
C CYS A 169 27.20 -22.50 37.15
N ASP A 170 26.23 -22.54 38.07
CA ASP A 170 26.49 -22.29 39.50
C ASP A 170 27.02 -23.51 40.29
N ILE A 171 27.21 -24.67 39.64
CA ILE A 171 27.84 -25.86 40.28
C ILE A 171 29.37 -25.71 40.42
N CYS A 172 30.01 -24.68 39.86
CA CYS A 172 31.46 -24.49 39.98
C CYS A 172 31.96 -23.77 41.25
N SER A 173 31.10 -23.51 42.25
CA SER A 173 31.46 -22.70 43.44
C SER A 173 31.94 -23.50 44.67
N SER A 174 31.97 -24.84 44.64
CA SER A 174 32.42 -25.66 45.78
C SER A 174 33.31 -26.84 45.38
N SER A 175 34.55 -26.56 44.96
CA SER A 175 35.71 -27.38 45.29
C SER A 175 37.00 -26.61 45.02
N ARG A 176 37.81 -26.52 46.07
CA ARG A 176 39.18 -25.97 46.07
C ARG A 176 40.02 -26.57 44.95
N SER A 177 40.74 -25.70 44.26
CA SER A 177 41.92 -25.99 43.46
C SER A 177 41.70 -26.86 42.22
N ILE A 178 41.80 -26.25 41.04
CA ILE A 178 42.70 -26.69 39.96
C ILE A 178 42.72 -25.58 38.90
N SER A 179 43.93 -25.37 38.40
CA SER A 179 44.38 -24.25 37.58
C SER A 179 43.51 -23.95 36.36
N LEU A 180 43.23 -22.66 36.19
CA LEU A 180 42.78 -22.03 34.96
C LEU A 180 43.75 -22.39 33.81
N VAL A 181 43.30 -23.13 32.81
CA VAL A 181 43.85 -23.07 31.44
C VAL A 181 42.66 -23.01 30.50
N ILE A 182 42.18 -21.80 30.27
CA ILE A 182 41.33 -21.47 29.13
C ILE A 182 42.28 -21.44 27.93
N ASN A 183 42.32 -22.51 27.14
CA ASN A 183 42.87 -22.46 25.79
C ASN A 183 42.19 -23.51 24.91
N GLY A 184 41.36 -23.01 23.98
CA GLY A 184 40.97 -23.72 22.78
C GLY A 184 39.96 -24.86 22.94
N CYS A 185 38.67 -24.57 22.77
CA CYS A 185 37.70 -25.59 22.37
C CYS A 185 37.08 -25.21 21.03
N SER A 186 37.89 -25.35 19.99
CA SER A 186 37.44 -25.59 18.63
C SER A 186 37.13 -27.08 18.47
N SER A 187 35.87 -27.37 18.14
CA SER A 187 35.34 -28.62 17.60
C SER A 187 35.16 -29.85 18.53
N LEU A 188 33.99 -30.47 18.33
CA LEU A 188 33.59 -31.85 18.60
C LEU A 188 33.13 -32.24 20.02
N ASN A 189 31.81 -32.39 20.13
CA ASN A 189 31.08 -33.44 20.84
C ASN A 189 31.61 -33.84 22.23
N CYS A 190 31.08 -33.20 23.27
CA CYS A 190 30.88 -33.88 24.54
C CYS A 190 29.37 -34.02 24.80
N PHE A 191 28.82 -35.07 24.19
CA PHE A 191 27.63 -35.76 24.67
C PHE A 191 27.94 -36.28 26.08
N ILE A 192 27.26 -35.81 27.13
CA ILE A 192 26.96 -36.60 28.33
C ILE A 192 25.60 -36.15 28.85
N PHE A 193 24.66 -37.08 28.69
CA PHE A 193 23.41 -37.28 29.40
C PHE A 193 23.32 -36.57 30.77
N CYS A 194 22.31 -35.70 30.92
CA CYS A 194 21.67 -35.47 32.21
C CYS A 194 20.71 -36.63 32.48
N LEU A 195 20.95 -37.35 33.58
CA LEU A 195 19.99 -38.19 34.29
C LEU A 195 19.65 -37.47 35.60
#